data_AF-A0A482W808-F1
#
_entry.id   AF-A0A482W808-F1
#
_cell.length_a   1.000
_cell.length_b   1.000
_cell.length_c   1.000
_cell.angle_alpha   90.00
_cell.angle_beta   90.00
_cell.angle_gamma   90.00
#
_symmetry.space_group_name_H-M   'P 1'
#
loop_
_entity.id
_entity.type
_entity.pdbx_description
1 polymer ?
#
loop_
_entity_poly.entity_id
_entity_poly.type
_entity_poly.pdbx_seq_one_letter_code
_entity_poly.pdbx_strand_id
1 'polypeptide(L)' 'MKMSKVGNQTNSQDPQAVNSRVFVGNLNTFQCSKTDVERMFQRYGRLAGEYLQN' A
#
# COMPACT_ATOMS: atom_id res chain seq x y z
N MET A 1 3.30 20.58 -3.23
CA MET A 1 3.14 19.24 -2.62
C MET A 1 4.31 18.37 -3.08
N LYS A 2 5.19 17.96 -2.17
CA LYS A 2 6.34 17.12 -2.49
C LYS A 2 5.79 15.71 -2.74
N MET A 3 5.75 15.26 -4.00
CA MET A 3 5.30 13.90 -4.31
C MET A 3 6.27 12.91 -3.67
N SER A 4 5.83 12.21 -2.64
CA SER A 4 6.53 11.04 -2.11
C SER A 4 6.63 10.01 -3.24
N LYS A 5 7.85 9.69 -3.64
CA LYS A 5 8.14 8.64 -4.60
C LYS A 5 7.49 7.35 -4.11
N VAL A 6 6.62 6.75 -4.92
CA VAL A 6 6.05 5.43 -4.62
C VAL A 6 7.22 4.47 -4.48
N GLY A 7 7.43 3.97 -3.26
CA GLY A 7 8.54 3.11 -2.90
C GLY A 7 8.05 1.94 -2.08
N ASN A 8 8.83 0.88 -2.04
CA ASN A 8 8.50 -0.32 -1.25
C ASN A 8 8.72 -0.11 0.27
N GLN A 9 9.04 1.11 0.71
CA GLN A 9 9.13 1.46 2.14
C GLN A 9 7.77 1.89 2.66
N THR A 10 7.02 0.92 3.20
CA THR A 10 5.76 1.19 3.92
C THR A 10 5.98 1.57 5.39
N ASN A 11 7.22 1.57 5.88
CA ASN A 11 7.57 1.90 7.28
C ASN A 11 8.01 3.36 7.49
N SER A 12 7.51 4.29 6.69
CA SER A 12 7.75 5.73 6.92
C SER A 12 7.19 6.15 8.29
N GLN A 13 7.94 6.96 9.04
CA GLN A 13 7.48 7.61 10.28
C GLN A 13 6.81 8.97 10.02
N ASP A 14 6.67 9.38 8.75
CA ASP A 14 5.89 10.58 8.40
C ASP A 14 4.47 10.44 8.97
N PRO A 15 3.99 11.39 9.81
CA PRO A 15 2.66 11.33 10.39
C PRO A 15 1.55 11.10 9.36
N GLN A 16 1.67 11.68 8.16
CA GLN A 16 0.68 11.51 7.10
C GLN A 16 0.68 10.07 6.56
N ALA A 17 1.86 9.45 6.43
CA ALA A 17 1.99 8.05 5.99
C ALA A 17 1.53 7.06 7.06
N VAL A 18 1.76 7.37 8.34
CA VAL A 18 1.28 6.55 9.46
C VAL A 18 -0.25 6.60 9.53
N ASN A 19 -0.83 7.79 9.45
CA ASN A 19 -2.29 7.98 9.55
C ASN A 19 -3.08 7.38 8.38
N SER A 20 -2.45 7.20 7.22
CA SER A 20 -3.07 6.59 6.03
C SER A 20 -2.70 5.11 5.82
N ARG A 21 -1.93 4.52 6.75
CA ARG A 21 -1.47 3.13 6.64
C ARG A 21 -2.63 2.17 6.87
N VAL A 22 -2.82 1.26 5.93
CA VAL A 22 -3.83 0.19 6.02
C VAL A 22 -3.11 -1.16 6.06
N PHE A 23 -3.45 -1.98 7.07
CA PHE A 23 -3.01 -3.37 7.13
C PHE A 23 -4.15 -4.28 6.63
N VAL A 24 -3.83 -5.17 5.70
CA VAL A 24 -4.78 -6.13 5.14
C VAL A 24 -4.27 -7.53 5.42
N GLY A 25 -4.99 -8.27 6.26
CA GLY A 25 -4.73 -9.68 6.54
C GLY A 25 -5.61 -10.62 5.71
N ASN A 26 -5.36 -11.93 5.83
CA ASN A 26 -6.17 -12.98 5.21
C ASN A 26 -6.31 -12.88 3.68
N LEU A 27 -5.30 -12.31 3.02
CA LEU A 27 -5.17 -12.35 1.57
C LEU A 27 -4.53 -13.68 1.17
N ASN A 28 -5.12 -14.37 0.20
CA ASN A 28 -4.49 -15.51 -0.43
C ASN A 28 -3.41 -15.01 -1.39
N THR A 29 -2.18 -14.83 -0.91
CA THR A 29 -1.09 -14.23 -1.69
C THR A 29 -0.54 -15.13 -2.80
N PHE A 30 -0.91 -16.42 -2.84
CA PHE A 30 -0.66 -17.29 -3.99
C PHE A 30 -1.53 -16.94 -5.19
N GLN A 31 -2.73 -16.38 -4.94
CA GLN A 31 -3.70 -16.04 -5.98
C GLN A 31 -3.87 -14.53 -6.17
N CYS A 32 -3.63 -13.74 -5.12
CA CYS A 32 -3.73 -12.29 -5.13
C CYS A 32 -2.33 -11.69 -5.26
N SER A 33 -2.04 -11.13 -6.44
CA SER A 33 -0.78 -10.45 -6.69
C SER A 33 -0.78 -9.03 -6.15
N LYS A 34 0.41 -8.43 -6.05
CA LYS A 34 0.57 -7.00 -5.71
C LYS A 34 -0.28 -6.08 -6.59
N THR A 35 -0.31 -6.35 -7.89
CA THR A 35 -1.10 -5.58 -8.87
C THR A 35 -2.61 -5.70 -8.65
N ASP A 36 -3.08 -6.85 -8.16
CA ASP A 36 -4.50 -7.04 -7.85
C ASP A 36 -4.89 -6.22 -6.62
N VAL A 37 -4.03 -6.20 -5.61
CA VAL A 37 -4.21 -5.34 -4.42
C VAL A 37 -4.20 -3.87 -4.83
N GLU A 38 -3.27 -3.41 -5.66
CA GLU A 38 -3.25 -2.05 -6.19
C GLU A 38 -4.58 -1.66 -6.84
N ARG A 39 -5.06 -2.50 -7.77
CA ARG A 39 -6.32 -2.26 -8.48
C ARG A 39 -7.53 -2.23 -7.54
N MET A 40 -7.56 -3.12 -6.55
CA MET A 40 -8.63 -3.12 -5.54
C MET A 40 -8.67 -1.83 -4.74
N PHE A 41 -7.50 -1.27 -4.39
CA PHE A 41 -7.42 -0.09 -3.54
C PHE A 41 -7.41 1.24 -4.30
N GLN A 42 -7.13 1.24 -5.60
CA GLN A 42 -7.13 2.45 -6.44
C GLN A 42 -8.45 3.22 -6.42
N ARG A 43 -9.58 2.52 -6.18
CA ARG A 43 -10.91 3.15 -6.05
C ARG A 43 -11.09 3.99 -4.78
N TYR A 44 -10.27 3.76 -3.74
CA TYR A 44 -10.37 4.48 -2.46
C TYR A 44 -9.45 5.70 -2.41
N GLY A 45 -8.60 5.88 -3.41
CA GLY A 45 -7.70 7.02 -3.53
C GLY A 45 -6.36 6.63 -4.12
N ARG A 46 -5.45 7.60 -4.14
CA ARG A 46 -4.09 7.39 -4.60
C ARG A 46 -3.32 6.53 -3.59
N LEU A 47 -2.77 5.41 -4.05
CA LEU A 47 -1.82 4.63 -3.27
C LEU A 47 -0.45 5.30 -3.28
N ALA A 48 0.11 5.53 -2.09
CA ALA A 48 1.43 6.13 -1.92
C ALA A 48 2.55 5.07 -1.92
N GLY A 49 2.22 3.82 -1.61
CA GLY A 49 3.14 2.69 -1.57
C GLY A 49 2.47 1.48 -0.94
N GLU A 50 2.98 0.28 -1.25
CA GLU A 50 2.45 -0.97 -0.72
C GLU A 50 3.56 -2.00 -0.52
N TYR A 51 3.29 -2.96 0.34
CA TYR A 51 4.17 -4.07 0.64
C TYR A 51 3.29 -5.31 0.83
N LEU A 52 3.55 -6.33 0.02
CA LEU A 52 2.91 -7.63 0.12
C LEU A 52 3.96 -8.63 0.60
N GLN A 53 3.68 -9.32 1.69
CA GLN A 53 4.53 -10.35 2.24
C GLN A 53 3.94 -11.71 1.90
N ASN A 54 4.78 -12.62 1.37
CA ASN A 54 4.47 -14.05 1.26
C ASN A 54 5.00 -14.79 2.49
#